data_AF-A0A534GJT8-F1
#
_entry.id   AF-A0A534GJT8-F1
#
_cell.length_a   1.000
_cell.length_b   1.000
_cell.length_c   1.000
_cell.angle_alpha   90.00
_cell.angle_beta   90.00
_cell.angle_gamma   90.00
#
_symmetry.space_group_name_H-M   'P 1'
#
loop_
_entity.id
_entity.type
_entity.pdbx_description
1 polymer ?
#
loop_
_entity_poly.entity_id
_entity_poly.type
_entity_poly.pdbx_seq_one_letter_code
_entity_poly.pdbx_strand_id
1 'polypeptide(L)'
;MNPARFSAAARQERTERLRRDRAAAQALRVAFPAVQHLRLELKFESTTSSTPTLQSHVLHPPARAFFEFPCPYADCDGQFDLTSAVKAALADPAHQATGVLECSGLRVRDYASKRPCQLHLLYTVTATYHSDTEHAG
;
A
#
# COMPACT_ATOMS: atom_id res chain seq x y z
N MET A 1 -0.28 18.61 29.96
CA MET A 1 -0.74 17.64 28.93
C MET A 1 0.45 17.02 28.23
N ASN A 2 0.47 15.69 28.02
CA ASN A 2 1.61 14.97 27.44
C ASN A 2 1.34 14.63 25.94
N PRO A 3 1.97 15.33 24.98
CA PRO A 3 1.71 15.25 23.54
C PRO A 3 2.08 13.93 22.86
N ALA A 4 2.99 13.16 23.47
CA ALA A 4 3.32 11.80 23.00
C ALA A 4 2.12 10.85 23.06
N ARG A 5 1.14 11.11 23.94
CA ARG A 5 -0.10 10.32 24.02
C ARG A 5 -1.09 10.65 22.91
N PHE A 6 -1.08 11.89 22.39
CA PHE A 6 -1.98 12.29 21.31
C PHE A 6 -1.53 11.72 19.96
N SER A 7 -0.22 11.62 19.70
CA SER A 7 0.29 10.95 18.49
C SER A 7 0.09 9.43 18.53
N ALA A 8 0.25 8.81 19.70
CA ALA A 8 -0.02 7.38 19.88
C ALA A 8 -1.52 7.05 19.73
N ALA A 9 -2.40 7.85 20.33
CA ALA A 9 -3.86 7.66 20.22
C ALA A 9 -4.35 7.87 18.79
N ALA A 10 -3.89 8.92 18.09
CA ALA A 10 -4.22 9.15 16.69
C ALA A 10 -3.70 8.02 15.78
N ARG A 11 -2.51 7.47 16.07
CA ARG A 11 -1.96 6.30 15.36
C ARG A 11 -2.80 5.04 15.61
N GLN A 12 -3.25 4.83 16.84
CA GLN A 12 -4.13 3.71 17.18
C GLN A 12 -5.47 3.83 16.48
N GLU A 13 -6.13 4.99 16.56
CA GLU A 13 -7.40 5.25 15.90
C GLU A 13 -7.30 5.04 14.39
N ARG A 14 -6.21 5.52 13.77
CA ARG A 14 -5.94 5.28 12.35
C ARG A 14 -5.73 3.80 12.04
N THR A 15 -4.94 3.10 12.85
CA THR A 15 -4.70 1.67 12.67
C THR A 15 -6.01 0.88 12.78
N GLU A 16 -6.86 1.23 13.74
CA GLU A 16 -8.19 0.66 13.91
C GLU A 16 -9.13 1.00 12.74
N ARG A 17 -9.06 2.22 12.19
CA ARG A 17 -9.78 2.59 10.96
C ARG A 17 -9.32 1.73 9.78
N LEU A 18 -8.02 1.64 9.52
CA LEU A 18 -7.47 0.81 8.44
C LEU A 18 -7.82 -0.67 8.61
N ARG A 19 -7.84 -1.18 9.85
CA ARG A 19 -8.28 -2.54 10.16
C ARG A 19 -9.76 -2.74 9.84
N ARG A 20 -10.62 -1.80 10.22
CA ARG A 20 -12.06 -1.84 9.91
C ARG A 20 -12.30 -1.75 8.40
N ASP A 21 -11.64 -0.83 7.72
CA ASP A 21 -11.77 -0.65 6.27
C ASP A 21 -11.28 -1.90 5.51
N ARG A 22 -10.15 -2.49 5.93
CA ARG A 22 -9.68 -3.78 5.40
C ARG A 22 -10.66 -4.92 5.66
N ALA A 23 -11.29 -4.96 6.84
CA ALA A 23 -12.27 -5.99 7.17
C ALA A 23 -13.57 -5.84 6.35
N ALA A 24 -13.97 -4.60 6.08
CA ALA A 24 -15.12 -4.27 5.23
C ALA A 24 -14.84 -4.47 3.73
N ALA A 25 -13.57 -4.43 3.31
CA ALA A 25 -13.19 -4.64 1.92
C ALA A 25 -13.64 -6.02 1.41
N GLN A 26 -14.11 -6.05 0.17
CA GLN A 26 -14.48 -7.30 -0.49
C GLN A 26 -13.25 -8.16 -0.74
N ALA A 27 -13.44 -9.48 -0.87
CA ALA A 27 -12.36 -10.37 -1.28
C ALA A 27 -11.95 -10.06 -2.73
N LEU A 28 -10.68 -10.27 -3.06
CA LEU A 28 -10.14 -10.05 -4.39
C LEU A 28 -10.92 -10.80 -5.46
N ARG A 29 -11.31 -12.05 -5.20
CA ARG A 29 -12.14 -12.83 -6.12
C ARG A 29 -13.53 -12.23 -6.41
N VAL A 30 -14.04 -11.38 -5.52
CA VAL A 30 -15.34 -10.71 -5.68
C VAL A 30 -15.16 -9.41 -6.45
N ALA A 31 -14.16 -8.61 -6.07
CA ALA A 31 -13.86 -7.35 -6.74
C ALA A 31 -13.27 -7.56 -8.15
N PHE A 32 -12.45 -8.60 -8.32
CA PHE A 32 -11.70 -8.92 -9.53
C PHE A 32 -11.68 -10.45 -9.77
N PRO A 33 -12.78 -11.02 -10.29
CA PRO A 33 -12.94 -12.47 -10.41
C PRO A 33 -11.94 -13.16 -11.35
N ALA A 34 -11.46 -12.45 -12.38
CA ALA A 34 -10.52 -13.00 -13.36
C ALA A 34 -9.07 -13.08 -12.85
N VAL A 35 -8.76 -12.45 -11.71
CA VAL A 35 -7.41 -12.33 -11.18
C VAL A 35 -7.08 -13.54 -10.29
N GLN A 36 -6.06 -14.28 -10.68
CA GLN A 36 -5.54 -15.41 -9.91
C GLN A 36 -4.72 -14.94 -8.70
N HIS A 37 -3.86 -13.93 -8.87
CA HIS A 37 -3.18 -13.27 -7.76
C HIS A 37 -2.64 -11.91 -8.18
N LEU A 38 -2.48 -11.03 -7.19
CA LEU A 38 -1.79 -9.74 -7.36
C LEU A 38 -0.48 -9.78 -6.61
N ARG A 39 0.62 -9.43 -7.29
CA ARG A 39 1.91 -9.17 -6.67
C ARG A 39 2.12 -7.67 -6.58
N LEU A 40 2.41 -7.17 -5.38
CA LEU A 40 2.76 -5.78 -5.12
C LEU A 40 4.18 -5.75 -4.56
N GLU A 41 5.08 -5.12 -5.29
CA GLU A 41 6.46 -4.88 -4.87
C GLU A 41 6.62 -3.41 -4.51
N LEU A 42 7.03 -3.17 -3.26
CA LEU A 42 7.07 -1.86 -2.63
C LEU A 42 8.52 -1.52 -2.30
N LYS A 43 9.15 -0.73 -3.15
CA LYS A 43 10.52 -0.26 -2.96
C LYS A 43 10.48 1.16 -2.42
N PHE A 44 10.99 1.35 -1.21
CA PHE A 44 11.05 2.66 -0.60
C PHE A 44 12.35 3.35 -1.00
N GLU A 45 12.26 4.62 -1.36
CA GLU A 45 13.40 5.49 -1.62
C GLU A 45 13.29 6.73 -0.72
N SER A 46 14.32 6.94 0.10
CA SER A 46 14.42 8.08 1.00
C SER A 46 15.72 8.81 0.76
N THR A 47 15.67 10.14 0.88
CA THR A 47 16.84 11.01 0.95
C THR A 47 17.50 10.99 2.34
N THR A 48 16.91 10.28 3.31
CA THR A 48 17.42 10.12 4.67
C THR A 48 18.15 8.78 4.84
N SER A 49 18.95 8.64 5.90
CA SER A 49 19.90 7.53 6.09
C SER A 49 19.27 6.15 6.31
N SER A 50 17.96 6.04 6.59
CA SER A 50 17.30 4.76 6.87
C SER A 50 16.25 4.43 5.80
N THR A 51 16.69 3.89 4.67
CA THR A 51 15.78 3.39 3.64
C THR A 51 15.13 2.08 4.09
N PRO A 52 13.79 2.00 4.16
CA PRO A 52 13.09 0.75 4.47
C PRO A 52 13.40 -0.35 3.44
N THR A 53 13.43 -1.60 3.89
CA THR A 53 13.63 -2.76 3.02
C THR A 53 12.49 -2.90 2.01
N LEU A 54 12.80 -3.43 0.82
CA LEU A 54 11.82 -3.85 -0.19
C LEU A 54 10.77 -4.77 0.46
N GLN A 55 9.49 -4.50 0.22
CA GLN A 55 8.40 -5.36 0.68
C GLN A 55 7.70 -5.96 -0.54
N SER A 56 7.48 -7.28 -0.53
CA SER A 56 6.72 -7.98 -1.56
C SER A 56 5.48 -8.59 -0.94
N HIS A 57 4.32 -8.25 -1.47
CA HIS A 57 3.02 -8.75 -1.03
C HIS A 57 2.36 -9.49 -2.17
N VAL A 58 2.04 -10.77 -1.95
CA VAL A 58 1.23 -11.56 -2.87
C VAL A 58 -0.16 -11.70 -2.27
N LEU A 59 -1.16 -11.18 -2.98
CA LEU A 59 -2.55 -11.22 -2.60
C LEU A 59 -3.28 -12.25 -3.46
N HIS A 60 -3.71 -13.32 -2.81
CA HIS A 60 -4.47 -14.40 -3.43
C HIS A 60 -5.98 -14.05 -3.49
N PRO A 61 -6.80 -14.79 -4.27
CA PRO A 61 -8.22 -14.49 -4.43
C PRO A 61 -9.05 -14.37 -3.13
N PRO A 62 -8.76 -15.10 -2.03
CA PRO A 62 -9.46 -14.91 -0.76
C PRO A 62 -8.96 -13.70 0.05
N ALA A 63 -7.85 -13.06 -0.33
CA ALA A 63 -7.35 -11.87 0.33
C ALA A 63 -8.29 -10.68 0.10
N ARG A 64 -8.24 -9.71 1.00
CA ARG A 64 -9.06 -8.48 0.92
C ARG A 64 -8.49 -7.56 -0.16
N ALA A 65 -9.36 -7.00 -1.00
CA ALA A 65 -9.04 -5.99 -2.00
C ALA A 65 -8.77 -4.62 -1.35
N PHE A 66 -7.80 -4.58 -0.43
CA PHE A 66 -7.44 -3.41 0.35
C PHE A 66 -5.94 -3.15 0.20
N PHE A 67 -5.59 -2.09 -0.52
CA PHE A 67 -4.22 -1.80 -0.97
C PHE A 67 -3.65 -0.53 -0.34
N GLU A 68 -4.12 -0.17 0.85
CA GLU A 68 -3.53 0.93 1.63
C GLU A 68 -2.45 0.39 2.57
N PHE A 69 -1.26 0.97 2.47
CA PHE A 69 -0.09 0.60 3.26
C PHE A 69 0.36 1.78 4.12
N PRO A 70 0.48 1.61 5.45
CA PRO A 70 0.96 2.68 6.32
C PRO A 70 2.43 2.99 6.03
N CYS A 71 2.84 4.25 6.23
CA CYS A 71 4.24 4.63 6.13
C CYS A 71 5.10 3.80 7.11
N PRO A 72 6.25 3.23 6.69
CA PRO A 72 7.09 2.40 7.55
C PRO A 72 7.80 3.21 8.66
N TYR A 73 7.88 4.54 8.53
CA TYR A 73 8.45 5.39 9.57
C TYR A 73 7.55 5.45 10.81
N ALA A 74 8.11 5.14 11.97
CA ALA A 74 7.39 5.13 13.24
C ALA A 74 6.86 6.53 13.65
N ASP A 75 7.56 7.58 13.22
CA ASP A 75 7.27 8.99 13.49
C ASP A 75 6.41 9.66 12.40
N CYS A 76 5.90 8.90 11.42
CA CYS A 76 5.04 9.38 10.35
C CYS A 76 3.60 8.89 10.49
N ASP A 77 2.62 9.74 10.16
CA ASP A 77 1.19 9.44 10.16
C ASP A 77 0.61 9.11 8.77
N GLY A 78 1.43 9.10 7.71
CA GLY A 78 0.99 8.91 6.33
C GLY A 78 0.71 7.47 5.90
N GLN A 79 0.20 7.33 4.67
CA GLN A 79 -0.07 6.08 3.95
C GLN A 79 0.27 6.22 2.47
N PHE A 80 0.38 5.06 1.83
CA PHE A 80 0.37 4.88 0.40
C PHE A 80 -0.91 4.16 0.01
N ASP A 81 -1.68 4.74 -0.92
CA ASP A 81 -2.86 4.10 -1.53
C ASP A 81 -2.49 3.58 -2.91
N LEU A 82 -2.44 2.26 -3.07
CA LEU A 82 -2.14 1.58 -4.33
C LEU A 82 -3.40 1.17 -5.09
N THR A 83 -4.60 1.56 -4.64
CA THR A 83 -5.86 1.17 -5.27
C THR A 83 -5.90 1.59 -6.74
N SER A 84 -5.46 2.81 -7.06
CA SER A 84 -5.40 3.29 -8.44
C SER A 84 -4.34 2.56 -9.27
N ALA A 85 -3.20 2.22 -8.67
CA ALA A 85 -2.14 1.44 -9.33
C ALA A 85 -2.61 0.02 -9.67
N VAL A 86 -3.35 -0.62 -8.76
CA VAL A 86 -3.96 -1.94 -9.02
C VAL A 86 -4.97 -1.85 -10.15
N LYS A 87 -5.86 -0.85 -10.13
CA LYS A 87 -6.82 -0.65 -11.23
C LYS A 87 -6.13 -0.42 -12.56
N ALA A 88 -5.03 0.35 -12.57
CA ALA A 88 -4.22 0.55 -13.77
C ALA A 88 -3.59 -0.77 -14.25
N ALA A 89 -2.99 -1.56 -13.36
CA ALA A 89 -2.41 -2.86 -13.71
C ALA A 89 -3.46 -3.82 -14.29
N LEU A 90 -4.70 -3.75 -13.79
CA LEU A 90 -5.80 -4.59 -14.28
C LEU A 90 -6.38 -4.12 -15.62
N ALA A 91 -6.20 -2.85 -15.97
CA ALA A 91 -6.63 -2.27 -17.23
C ALA A 91 -5.53 -2.32 -18.31
N ASP A 92 -4.27 -2.50 -17.90
CA ASP A 92 -3.12 -2.57 -18.78
C ASP A 92 -3.00 -3.96 -19.44
N PRO A 93 -2.79 -4.05 -20.77
CA PRO A 93 -2.61 -5.33 -21.46
C PRO A 93 -1.41 -6.16 -21.00
N ALA A 94 -0.35 -5.51 -20.48
CA ALA A 94 0.79 -6.18 -19.87
C ALA A 94 0.49 -6.66 -18.44
N HIS A 95 -0.71 -6.38 -17.93
CA HIS A 95 -1.18 -6.71 -16.59
C HIS A 95 -0.25 -6.19 -15.49
N GLN A 96 0.41 -5.07 -15.75
CA GLN A 96 1.42 -4.51 -14.87
C GLN A 96 1.27 -3.00 -14.81
N ALA A 97 1.43 -2.43 -13.61
CA ALA A 97 1.57 -1.00 -13.41
C ALA A 97 2.77 -0.71 -12.53
N THR A 98 3.58 0.25 -12.93
CA THR A 98 4.67 0.78 -12.13
C THR A 98 4.48 2.26 -11.90
N GLY A 99 5.07 2.80 -10.85
CA GLY A 99 5.02 4.23 -10.60
C GLY A 99 5.61 4.60 -9.25
N VAL A 100 5.44 5.88 -8.90
CA VAL A 100 5.95 6.46 -7.67
C VAL A 100 4.80 7.10 -6.90
N LEU A 101 4.71 6.78 -5.61
CA LEU A 101 3.84 7.49 -4.67
C LEU A 101 4.70 8.22 -3.65
N GLU A 102 4.34 9.45 -3.33
CA GLU A 102 4.93 10.18 -2.21
C GLU A 102 4.06 10.02 -0.96
N CYS A 103 4.69 9.80 0.18
CA CYS A 103 3.99 9.81 1.45
C CYS A 103 3.47 11.22 1.77
N SER A 104 2.15 11.37 1.81
CA SER A 104 1.47 12.62 2.19
C SER A 104 1.47 12.90 3.70
N GLY A 105 2.10 12.02 4.50
CA GLY A 105 2.18 12.16 5.95
C GLY A 105 3.19 13.19 6.42
N LEU A 106 3.02 13.60 7.67
CA LEU A 106 3.92 14.49 8.38
C LEU A 106 4.75 13.68 9.38
N ARG A 107 6.04 14.01 9.47
CA ARG A 107 6.94 13.45 10.48
C ARG A 107 7.03 14.38 11.68
N VAL A 108 6.88 13.81 12.87
CA VAL A 108 7.08 14.53 14.13
C VAL A 108 8.53 14.32 14.55
N ARG A 109 9.42 15.21 14.08
CA ARG A 109 10.84 15.16 14.44
C ARG A 109 11.14 15.96 15.71
N ASP A 110 10.56 17.16 15.81
CA ASP A 110 10.64 18.05 16.97
C ASP A 110 9.32 18.84 17.12
N TYR A 111 8.96 19.14 18.36
CA TYR A 111 7.68 19.73 18.79
C TYR A 111 7.22 20.98 18.02
N ALA A 112 8.15 21.71 17.41
CA ALA A 112 7.90 22.97 16.72
C ALA A 112 7.88 22.84 15.19
N SER A 113 8.13 21.66 14.61
CA SER A 113 8.29 21.51 13.17
C SER A 113 7.76 20.18 12.65
N LYS A 114 6.52 20.19 12.13
CA LYS A 114 6.03 19.11 11.26
C LYS A 114 6.71 19.26 9.91
N ARG A 115 7.46 18.23 9.48
CA ARG A 115 8.04 18.20 8.13
C ARG A 115 7.33 17.15 7.28
N PRO A 116 7.18 17.39 5.96
CA PRO A 116 6.70 16.35 5.06
C PRO A 116 7.63 15.14 5.14
N CYS A 117 7.05 13.95 5.06
CA CYS A 117 7.80 12.70 5.14
C CYS A 117 8.83 12.56 4.00
N GLN A 118 8.45 13.00 2.78
CA GLN A 118 9.28 12.93 1.57
C GLN A 118 9.80 11.51 1.26
N LEU A 119 9.10 10.49 1.77
CA LEU A 119 9.38 9.10 1.43
C LEU A 119 8.69 8.78 0.11
N HIS A 120 9.47 8.37 -0.87
CA HIS A 120 8.95 7.86 -2.12
C HIS A 120 8.79 6.34 -2.04
N LEU A 121 7.67 5.86 -2.55
CA LEU A 121 7.39 4.45 -2.76
C LEU A 121 7.35 4.22 -4.26
N LEU A 122 8.36 3.53 -4.77
CA LEU A 122 8.36 2.97 -6.11
C LEU A 122 7.61 1.65 -6.02
N TYR A 123 6.46 1.60 -6.68
CA TYR A 123 5.62 0.42 -6.68
C TYR A 123 5.70 -0.30 -8.03
N THR A 124 5.63 -1.62 -7.97
CA THR A 124 5.34 -2.48 -9.12
C THR A 124 4.16 -3.36 -8.73
N VAL A 125 3.04 -3.21 -9.43
CA VAL A 125 1.88 -4.07 -9.30
C VAL A 125 1.83 -4.96 -10.53
N THR A 126 1.80 -6.27 -10.32
CA THR A 126 1.64 -7.25 -11.39
C THR A 126 0.40 -8.09 -11.09
N ALA A 127 -0.52 -8.15 -12.04
CA ALA A 127 -1.70 -8.98 -11.98
C ALA A 127 -1.48 -10.25 -12.79
N THR A 128 -1.70 -11.39 -12.16
CA THR A 128 -1.71 -12.68 -12.84
C THR A 128 -3.15 -13.15 -12.90
N TYR A 129 -3.59 -13.47 -14.11
CA TYR A 129 -4.94 -13.94 -14.38
C TYR A 129 -4.96 -15.45 -14.39
N HIS A 130 -6.14 -16.02 -14.18
CA HIS A 130 -6.32 -17.43 -14.50
C HIS A 130 -6.01 -17.59 -15.97
N SER A 131 -4.94 -18.30 -16.29
CA SER A 131 -4.65 -18.67 -17.66
C SER A 131 -5.83 -19.53 -18.11
N ASP A 132 -6.65 -19.02 -19.01
CA ASP A 132 -7.50 -19.87 -19.83
C ASP A 132 -6.55 -20.58 -20.80
N THR A 133 -5.81 -21.58 -20.29
CA THR A 133 -4.96 -22.44 -21.09
C THR A 133 -5.70 -23.72 -21.35
N GLU A 134 -6.74 -23.61 -22.17
CA GLU A 134 -7.26 -24.72 -22.97
C GLU A 134 -7.70 -24.21 -24.35
N HIS A 135 -6.75 -24.03 -25.29
CA HIS A 135 -6.94 -24.43 -26.69
C HIS A 135 -5.68 -24.24 -27.55
N ALA A 136 -4.99 -25.36 -27.85
CA ALA A 136 -4.58 -25.80 -29.19
C ALA A 136 -3.40 -26.78 -29.09
N GLY A 137 -3.69 -28.06 -29.27
CA GLY A 137 -2.74 -29.15 -29.43
C GLY A 137 -3.47 -30.41 -29.82
#